data_AF-A0A9J6CVQ4-F1
#
_entry.id   AF-A0A9J6CVQ4-F1
#
_cell.length_a   1.000
_cell.length_b   1.000
_cell.length_c   1.000
_cell.angle_alpha   90.00
_cell.angle_beta   90.00
_cell.angle_gamma   90.00
#
_symmetry.space_group_name_H-M   'P 1'
#
loop_
_entity.id
_entity.type
_entity.pdbx_description
1 polymer ?
#
loop_
_entity_poly.entity_id
_entity_poly.type
_entity_poly.pdbx_seq_one_letter_code
_entity_poly.pdbx_strand_id
1 'polypeptide(L)'
;MEAALAAVEIDEDTMCLIGVQNIFVVCTPHEKNANAYARLQQIRLFEGTFGVAAYLAQPENTCKGIIKAVDVEISEAQLRARIVNNRNPSALEAMWIKHTTVVVVLFKGMKVLNYVACCTSMFQCTLYQRHMEVCSKCGELGHRAEVGPNPVSN
;
A
#
# COMPACT_ATOMS: atom_id res chain seq x y z
N MET A 1 20.61 -1.34 -6.77
CA MET A 1 20.95 -2.39 -5.78
C MET A 1 20.12 -3.60 -6.18
N GLU A 2 20.75 -4.62 -6.77
CA GLU A 2 20.07 -5.87 -7.16
C GLU A 2 19.53 -6.58 -5.91
N ALA A 3 18.39 -7.25 -6.02
CA ALA A 3 17.98 -8.21 -4.99
C ALA A 3 19.08 -9.28 -4.92
N ALA A 4 19.75 -9.40 -3.77
CA ALA A 4 20.78 -10.40 -3.52
C ALA A 4 20.13 -11.77 -3.27
N LEU A 5 19.40 -12.28 -4.27
CA LEU A 5 18.83 -13.62 -4.30
C LEU A 5 19.52 -14.38 -5.43
N ALA A 6 20.04 -15.57 -5.13
CA ALA A 6 20.60 -16.44 -6.16
C ALA A 6 19.48 -16.99 -7.05
N ALA A 7 19.79 -17.32 -8.31
CA ALA A 7 18.80 -17.84 -9.27
C ALA A 7 18.07 -19.11 -8.77
N VAL A 8 18.73 -19.93 -7.96
CA VAL A 8 18.14 -21.13 -7.34
C VAL A 8 17.13 -20.77 -6.24
N GLU A 9 17.31 -19.62 -5.58
CA GLU A 9 16.43 -19.18 -4.50
C GLU A 9 15.09 -18.62 -5.02
N ILE A 10 14.97 -18.38 -6.33
CA ILE A 10 13.78 -17.75 -6.94
C ILE A 10 13.02 -18.69 -7.89
N ASP A 11 13.39 -19.97 -7.96
CA ASP A 11 12.82 -20.93 -8.92
C ASP A 11 11.31 -21.17 -8.72
N GLU A 12 10.84 -21.07 -7.48
CA GLU A 12 9.43 -21.21 -7.12
C GLU A 12 8.65 -19.88 -7.15
N ASP A 13 9.34 -18.76 -7.41
CA ASP A 13 8.73 -17.45 -7.44
C ASP A 13 8.07 -17.20 -8.79
N THR A 14 6.84 -16.69 -8.77
CA THR A 14 6.09 -16.35 -9.98
C THR A 14 5.84 -14.86 -10.05
N MET A 15 5.86 -14.30 -11.26
CA MET A 15 5.61 -12.88 -11.49
C MET A 15 4.44 -12.69 -12.44
N CYS A 16 3.52 -11.79 -12.09
CA CYS A 16 2.37 -11.41 -12.88
C CYS A 16 2.39 -9.91 -13.17
N LEU A 17 2.04 -9.54 -14.40
CA LEU A 17 1.96 -8.16 -14.88
C LEU A 17 0.51 -7.71 -14.91
N ILE A 18 0.19 -6.67 -14.13
CA ILE A 18 -1.07 -5.94 -14.26
C ILE A 18 -0.76 -4.69 -15.07
N GLY A 19 -0.63 -4.87 -16.39
CA GLY A 19 -0.14 -3.84 -17.31
C GLY A 19 -0.94 -2.54 -17.26
N VAL A 20 -2.27 -2.62 -17.10
CA VAL A 20 -3.15 -1.46 -16.98
C VAL A 20 -2.80 -0.59 -15.76
N GLN A 21 -2.28 -1.18 -14.68
CA GLN A 21 -1.93 -0.48 -13.45
C GLN A 21 -0.43 -0.18 -13.33
N ASN A 22 0.39 -0.58 -14.30
CA ASN A 22 1.86 -0.62 -14.18
C ASN A 22 2.32 -1.30 -12.88
N ILE A 23 1.64 -2.38 -12.47
CA ILE A 23 1.94 -3.15 -11.26
C ILE A 23 2.54 -4.50 -11.65
N PHE A 24 3.61 -4.86 -10.95
CA PHE A 24 4.17 -6.20 -10.93
C PHE A 24 3.75 -6.87 -9.62
N VAL A 25 3.21 -8.07 -9.69
CA VAL A 25 2.93 -8.90 -8.53
C VAL A 25 3.91 -10.05 -8.53
N VAL A 26 4.73 -10.15 -7.48
CA VAL A 26 5.63 -11.27 -7.27
C VAL A 26 5.05 -12.14 -6.16
N CYS A 27 4.76 -13.39 -6.49
CA CYS A 27 4.27 -14.39 -5.57
C CYS A 27 5.42 -15.34 -5.24
N THR A 28 5.73 -15.48 -3.96
CA THR A 28 6.80 -16.35 -3.48
C THR A 28 6.33 -17.12 -2.25
N PRO A 29 6.66 -18.43 -2.13
CA PRO A 29 6.39 -19.17 -0.91
C PRO A 29 7.39 -18.85 0.20
N HIS A 30 8.48 -18.13 -0.09
CA HIS A 30 9.57 -17.86 0.84
C HIS A 30 9.50 -16.43 1.39
N GLU A 31 9.30 -16.30 2.71
CA GLU A 31 9.22 -14.99 3.38
C GLU A 31 10.52 -14.16 3.21
N LYS A 32 11.67 -14.83 3.14
CA LYS A 32 12.97 -14.21 2.84
C LYS A 32 12.93 -13.45 1.51
N ASN A 33 12.38 -14.07 0.46
CA ASN A 33 12.33 -13.49 -0.88
C ASN A 33 11.35 -12.32 -0.91
N ALA A 34 10.18 -12.48 -0.29
CA ALA A 34 9.19 -11.41 -0.18
C ALA A 34 9.80 -10.15 0.46
N ASN A 35 10.54 -10.33 1.55
CA ASN A 35 11.25 -9.25 2.24
C ASN A 35 12.37 -8.62 1.40
N ALA A 36 13.05 -9.41 0.57
CA ALA A 36 14.06 -8.91 -0.36
C ALA A 36 13.42 -8.08 -1.49
N TYR A 37 12.35 -8.58 -2.10
CA TYR A 37 11.61 -7.85 -3.15
C TYR A 37 11.00 -6.55 -2.63
N ALA A 38 10.48 -6.53 -1.40
CA ALA A 38 9.91 -5.33 -0.79
C ALA A 38 10.93 -4.18 -0.60
N ARG A 39 12.24 -4.47 -0.69
CA ARG A 39 13.30 -3.46 -0.59
C ARG A 39 13.74 -2.92 -1.95
N LEU A 40 13.19 -3.43 -3.05
CA LEU A 40 13.51 -2.95 -4.39
C LEU A 40 13.04 -1.51 -4.57
N GLN A 41 13.96 -0.68 -5.06
CA GLN A 41 13.68 0.72 -5.40
C GLN A 41 13.74 0.98 -6.90
N GLN A 42 14.34 0.06 -7.66
CA GLN A 42 14.49 0.16 -9.10
C GLN A 42 14.40 -1.23 -9.74
N ILE A 43 13.85 -1.28 -10.95
CA ILE A 43 13.89 -2.45 -11.81
C ILE A 43 14.46 -2.07 -13.16
N ARG A 44 15.11 -3.02 -13.83
CA ARG A 44 15.57 -2.88 -15.20
C ARG A 44 14.64 -3.67 -16.10
N LEU A 45 14.03 -3.00 -17.08
CA LEU A 45 13.15 -3.62 -18.07
C LEU A 45 13.62 -3.18 -19.45
N PHE A 46 13.93 -4.13 -20.32
CA PHE A 46 14.52 -3.88 -21.63
C PHE A 46 15.77 -2.97 -21.51
N GLU A 47 15.75 -1.81 -22.17
CA GLU A 47 16.85 -0.85 -22.17
C GLU A 47 16.74 0.21 -21.05
N GLY A 48 15.64 0.22 -20.28
CA GLY A 48 15.35 1.25 -19.28
C GLY A 48 15.52 0.80 -17.83
N THR A 49 15.92 1.74 -16.98
CA THR A 49 15.86 1.60 -15.52
C THR A 49 14.70 2.43 -14.99
N PHE A 50 13.80 1.80 -14.24
CA PHE A 50 12.59 2.41 -13.72
C PHE A 50 12.60 2.40 -12.19
N GLY A 51 12.23 3.51 -11.57
CA GLY A 51 11.98 3.55 -10.13
C GLY A 51 10.71 2.78 -9.77
N VAL A 52 10.75 2.01 -8.69
CA VAL A 52 9.60 1.24 -8.20
C VAL A 52 9.37 1.49 -6.71
N ALA A 53 8.12 1.38 -6.30
CA ALA A 53 7.72 1.33 -4.91
C ALA A 53 7.21 -0.10 -4.60
N ALA A 54 8.12 -0.98 -4.19
CA ALA A 54 7.78 -2.34 -3.80
C ALA A 54 7.19 -2.38 -2.39
N TYR A 55 6.20 -3.24 -2.18
CA TYR A 55 5.59 -3.44 -0.86
C TYR A 55 5.08 -4.88 -0.73
N LEU A 56 5.04 -5.38 0.51
CA LEU A 56 4.45 -6.68 0.81
C LEU A 56 2.93 -6.59 0.71
N ALA A 57 2.33 -7.62 0.11
CA ALA A 57 0.89 -7.82 0.19
C ALA A 57 0.47 -7.88 1.67
N GLN A 58 -0.75 -7.40 1.95
CA GLN A 58 -1.25 -7.44 3.32
C GLN A 58 -1.46 -8.89 3.75
N PRO A 59 -1.18 -9.23 5.03
CA PRO A 59 -1.45 -10.56 5.55
C PRO A 59 -2.91 -10.96 5.32
N GLU A 60 -3.15 -12.26 5.14
CA GLU A 60 -4.50 -12.79 5.11
C GLU A 60 -5.27 -12.39 6.38
N ASN A 61 -6.59 -12.28 6.27
CA ASN A 61 -7.47 -11.89 7.37
C ASN A 61 -7.14 -10.51 7.95
N THR A 62 -6.93 -9.52 7.08
CA THR A 62 -6.81 -8.11 7.44
C THR A 62 -7.83 -7.26 6.68
N CYS A 63 -8.23 -6.14 7.28
CA CYS A 63 -9.12 -5.17 6.62
C CYS A 63 -8.64 -3.74 6.87
N LYS A 64 -9.03 -2.82 5.98
CA LYS A 64 -8.66 -1.40 6.06
C LYS A 64 -9.84 -0.59 6.57
N GLY A 65 -9.60 0.30 7.53
CA GLY A 65 -10.51 1.35 7.92
C GLY A 65 -9.96 2.74 7.60
N ILE A 66 -10.83 3.74 7.61
CA ILE A 66 -10.53 5.15 7.38
C ILE A 66 -10.99 5.96 8.57
N ILE A 67 -10.10 6.81 9.07
CA ILE A 67 -10.43 7.95 9.94
C ILE A 67 -10.08 9.25 9.23
N LYS A 68 -10.87 10.31 9.50
CA LYS A 68 -10.75 11.62 8.85
C LYS A 68 -10.46 12.71 9.86
N ALA A 69 -10.00 13.87 9.37
CA ALA A 69 -9.73 15.05 10.18
C ALA A 69 -8.67 14.82 11.27
N VAL A 70 -7.68 13.95 10.99
CA VAL A 70 -6.51 13.80 11.86
C VAL A 70 -5.52 14.92 11.51
N ASP A 71 -4.91 15.50 12.54
CA ASP A 71 -3.93 16.59 12.42
C ASP A 71 -2.67 16.14 11.66
N VAL A 72 -2.26 16.93 10.65
CA VAL A 72 -1.18 16.61 9.70
C VAL A 72 0.19 17.01 10.23
N GLU A 73 0.26 17.72 11.36
CA GLU A 73 1.54 18.20 11.95
C GLU A 73 2.39 17.09 12.60
N ILE A 74 2.00 15.81 12.46
CA ILE A 74 2.71 14.67 13.05
C ILE A 74 3.35 13.79 11.99
N SER A 75 4.55 13.29 12.28
CA SER A 75 5.26 12.40 11.35
C SER A 75 4.57 11.03 11.23
N GLU A 76 4.85 10.29 10.16
CA GLU A 76 4.29 8.94 9.95
C GLU A 76 4.64 7.99 11.11
N ALA A 77 5.88 8.05 11.61
CA ALA A 77 6.29 7.28 12.78
C ALA A 77 5.50 7.64 14.05
N GLN A 78 5.21 8.94 14.25
CA GLN A 78 4.38 9.40 15.36
C GLN A 78 2.92 8.99 15.22
N LEU A 79 2.35 9.10 14.01
CA LEU A 79 1.00 8.63 13.69
C LEU A 79 0.86 7.15 14.04
N ARG A 80 1.80 6.34 13.55
CA ARG A 80 1.84 4.90 13.82
C ARG A 80 1.87 4.61 15.32
N ALA A 81 2.76 5.24 16.08
CA ALA A 81 2.85 5.04 17.53
C ALA A 81 1.56 5.47 18.28
N ARG A 82 0.87 6.51 17.79
CA ARG A 82 -0.37 7.03 18.38
C ARG A 82 -1.60 6.16 18.11
N ILE A 83 -1.59 5.38 17.03
CA ILE A 83 -2.71 4.51 16.64
C ILE A 83 -2.43 3.05 16.98
N VAL A 84 -1.25 2.52 16.66
CA VAL A 84 -0.87 1.11 16.86
C VAL A 84 -0.39 0.92 18.30
N ASN A 85 -1.34 0.78 19.22
CA ASN A 85 -1.10 0.57 20.65
C ASN A 85 -2.30 -0.11 21.33
N ASN A 86 -2.19 -0.36 22.63
CA ASN A 86 -3.18 -1.09 23.43
C ASN A 86 -4.58 -0.46 23.43
N ARG A 87 -4.74 0.82 23.06
CA ARG A 87 -6.06 1.47 22.96
C ARG A 87 -6.81 1.06 21.70
N ASN A 88 -6.10 0.57 20.68
CA ASN A 88 -6.67 0.05 19.43
C ASN A 88 -6.11 -1.37 19.19
N PRO A 89 -6.59 -2.39 19.94
CA PRO A 89 -5.93 -3.70 20.03
C PRO A 89 -5.87 -4.48 18.71
N SER A 90 -6.74 -4.17 17.74
CA SER A 90 -6.73 -4.80 16.43
C SER A 90 -5.95 -4.01 15.38
N ALA A 91 -5.46 -2.80 15.67
CA ALA A 91 -4.70 -2.00 14.71
C ALA A 91 -3.29 -2.59 14.52
N LEU A 92 -2.91 -2.83 13.26
CA LEU A 92 -1.61 -3.36 12.86
C LEU A 92 -0.71 -2.28 12.27
N GLU A 93 -1.30 -1.35 11.52
CA GLU A 93 -0.56 -0.30 10.83
C GLU A 93 -1.43 0.95 10.64
N ALA A 94 -0.82 2.12 10.52
CA ALA A 94 -1.54 3.35 10.22
C ALA A 94 -0.71 4.27 9.32
N MET A 95 -1.33 4.75 8.24
CA MET A 95 -0.66 5.60 7.26
C MET A 95 -1.59 6.67 6.70
N TRP A 96 -1.02 7.82 6.36
CA TRP A 96 -1.75 8.88 5.68
C TRP A 96 -2.15 8.49 4.25
N ILE A 97 -3.34 8.88 3.83
CA ILE A 97 -3.68 8.90 2.40
C ILE A 97 -3.05 10.16 1.81
N LYS A 98 -1.89 10.01 1.16
CA LYS A 98 -1.15 11.15 0.59
C LYS A 98 -0.88 12.21 1.68
N HIS A 99 -0.79 13.48 1.32
CA HIS A 99 -0.67 14.60 2.27
C HIS A 99 -2.04 15.18 2.65
N THR A 100 -2.96 14.35 3.13
CA THR A 100 -4.31 14.78 3.54
C THR A 100 -4.56 14.52 5.03
N THR A 101 -5.69 15.00 5.56
CA THR A 101 -6.14 14.74 6.94
C THR A 101 -6.77 13.35 7.13
N VAL A 102 -6.62 12.46 6.14
CA VAL A 102 -7.26 11.14 6.13
C VAL A 102 -6.20 10.06 6.37
N VAL A 103 -6.49 9.18 7.32
CA VAL A 103 -5.59 8.07 7.70
C VAL A 103 -6.28 6.75 7.39
N VAL A 104 -5.53 5.84 6.76
CA VAL A 104 -5.89 4.43 6.64
C VAL A 104 -5.30 3.69 7.82
N VAL A 105 -6.13 2.90 8.49
CA VAL A 105 -5.73 2.00 9.56
C VAL A 105 -5.92 0.57 9.09
N LEU A 106 -4.87 -0.24 9.16
CA LEU A 106 -4.93 -1.68 8.91
C LEU A 106 -5.33 -2.38 10.20
N PHE A 107 -6.36 -3.22 10.13
CA PHE A 107 -6.83 -4.02 11.26
C PHE A 107 -6.59 -5.52 11.03
N LYS A 108 -6.30 -6.23 12.11
CA LYS A 108 -6.39 -7.69 12.17
C LYS A 108 -7.85 -8.11 12.18
N GLY A 109 -8.19 -9.10 11.36
CA GLY A 109 -9.55 -9.58 11.16
C GLY A 109 -10.29 -8.85 10.05
N MET A 110 -11.52 -9.28 9.78
CA MET A 110 -12.40 -8.72 8.74
C MET A 110 -13.32 -7.59 9.23
N LYS A 111 -13.10 -7.09 10.45
CA LYS A 111 -13.94 -6.05 11.07
C LYS A 111 -13.09 -4.86 11.50
N VAL A 112 -13.47 -3.67 11.02
CA VAL A 112 -12.91 -2.40 11.49
C VAL A 112 -13.50 -2.02 12.86
N LEU A 113 -12.73 -1.32 13.67
CA LEU A 113 -13.28 -0.67 14.87
C LEU A 113 -14.26 0.42 14.45
N ASN A 114 -15.31 0.66 15.23
CA ASN A 114 -16.21 1.79 15.00
C ASN A 114 -15.53 3.14 15.30
N TYR A 115 -14.59 3.13 16.25
CA TYR A 115 -13.81 4.30 16.64
C TYR A 115 -12.36 3.91 16.87
N VAL A 116 -11.44 4.82 16.51
CA VAL A 116 -10.00 4.69 16.73
C VAL A 116 -9.55 5.80 17.65
N ALA A 117 -8.86 5.44 18.73
CA ALA A 117 -8.21 6.39 19.61
C ALA A 117 -6.92 6.92 18.94
N CYS A 118 -6.78 8.24 18.82
CA CYS A 118 -5.53 8.87 18.44
C CYS A 118 -5.30 10.07 19.36
N CYS A 119 -4.22 10.04 20.15
CA CYS A 119 -3.98 10.98 21.24
C CYS A 119 -5.14 11.01 22.24
N THR A 120 -5.67 12.19 22.54
CA THR A 120 -6.81 12.38 23.45
C THR A 120 -8.17 12.29 22.76
N SER A 121 -8.18 12.11 21.43
CA SER A 121 -9.41 12.13 20.62
C SER A 121 -9.81 10.73 20.14
N MET A 122 -11.11 10.55 19.90
CA MET A 122 -11.69 9.35 19.29
C MET A 122 -12.22 9.73 17.91
N PHE A 123 -11.77 9.00 16.89
CA PHE A 123 -12.17 9.25 15.51
C PHE A 123 -13.09 8.15 15.05
N GLN A 124 -14.23 8.53 14.44
CA GLN A 124 -15.09 7.54 13.80
C GLN A 124 -14.33 6.87 12.66
N CYS A 125 -14.34 5.54 12.68
CA CYS A 125 -13.69 4.72 11.68
C CYS A 125 -14.75 4.05 10.80
N THR A 126 -14.51 4.12 9.51
CA THR A 126 -15.39 3.55 8.48
C THR A 126 -14.60 2.56 7.64
N LEU A 127 -15.26 1.55 7.08
CA LEU A 127 -14.60 0.59 6.21
C LEU A 127 -13.97 1.34 5.01
N TYR A 128 -12.71 1.06 4.72
CA TYR A 128 -12.06 1.57 3.52
C TYR A 128 -12.73 0.94 2.31
N GLN A 129 -13.51 1.73 1.58
CA GLN A 129 -14.02 1.36 0.28
C GLN A 129 -13.03 1.82 -0.76
N ARG A 130 -12.49 0.89 -1.55
CA ARG A 130 -11.68 1.23 -2.71
C ARG A 130 -12.61 1.92 -3.71
N HIS A 131 -12.57 3.25 -3.76
CA HIS A 131 -13.21 3.98 -4.84
C HIS A 131 -12.53 3.52 -6.14
N MET A 132 -13.31 2.90 -7.02
CA MET A 132 -12.92 2.72 -8.42
C MET A 132 -13.00 4.09 -9.07
N GLU A 133 -11.95 4.88 -8.91
CA GLU A 133 -11.84 6.15 -9.61
C GLU A 133 -11.68 5.84 -11.10
N VAL A 134 -12.55 6.43 -11.91
CA VAL A 134 -12.30 6.59 -13.34
C VAL A 134 -11.01 7.39 -13.46
N CYS A 135 -10.09 6.94 -14.31
CA CYS A 135 -8.84 7.66 -14.56
C CYS A 135 -9.15 9.09 -15.02
N SER A 136 -8.72 10.10 -14.26
CA SER A 136 -9.00 11.50 -14.59
C SER A 136 -8.29 12.00 -15.85
N LYS A 137 -7.35 11.23 -16.41
CA LYS A 137 -6.66 11.55 -17.67
C LYS A 137 -7.33 10.98 -18.91
N CYS A 138 -7.74 9.71 -18.89
CA CYS A 138 -8.27 9.02 -20.08
C CYS A 138 -9.74 8.57 -19.96
N GLY A 139 -10.36 8.69 -18.79
CA GLY A 139 -11.77 8.30 -18.60
C GLY A 139 -12.01 6.79 -18.47
N GLU A 140 -10.97 5.96 -18.48
CA GLU A 140 -11.12 4.51 -18.34
C GLU A 140 -11.08 4.04 -16.88
N LEU A 141 -11.72 2.90 -16.62
CA LEU A 141 -11.69 2.20 -15.33
C LEU A 141 -10.46 1.30 -15.23
N GLY A 142 -10.04 1.03 -14.01
CA GLY A 142 -9.06 -0.02 -13.72
C GLY A 142 -7.62 0.48 -13.55
N HIS A 143 -7.35 1.78 -13.64
CA HIS A 143 -6.05 2.35 -13.36
C HIS A 143 -6.11 3.75 -12.75
N ARG A 144 -5.01 4.17 -12.12
CA ARG A 144 -4.88 5.50 -11.51
C ARG A 144 -4.35 6.51 -12.53
N ALA A 145 -4.63 7.80 -12.34
CA ALA A 145 -4.22 8.85 -13.27
C ALA A 145 -2.69 8.93 -13.50
N GLU A 146 -1.90 8.56 -12.49
CA GLU A 146 -0.44 8.53 -12.58
C GLU A 146 0.11 7.39 -13.46
N VAL A 147 -0.65 6.30 -13.66
CA VAL A 147 -0.20 5.15 -14.46
C VAL A 147 -0.86 5.08 -15.84
N GLY A 148 -1.86 5.93 -16.09
CA GLY A 148 -2.53 6.04 -17.38
C GLY A 148 -1.65 6.67 -18.47
N PRO A 149 -1.90 6.36 -19.75
CA PRO A 149 -1.20 6.95 -20.88
C PRO A 149 -1.41 8.48 -20.90
N ASN A 150 -0.35 9.23 -21.21
CA ASN A 150 -0.47 10.68 -21.39
C ASN A 150 -1.24 10.97 -22.70
N PRO A 151 -2.32 11.77 -22.67
CA PRO A 151 -3.16 12.05 -23.84
C PRO A 151 -2.46 12.89 -24.94
N VAL A 152 -1.22 13.34 -24.72
CA VAL A 152 -0.42 14.13 -25.67
C VAL A 152 0.38 13.26 -26.65
N SER A 153 0.11 11.96 -26.70
CA SER A 153 0.79 11.03 -27.59
C SER A 153 -0.05 10.84 -28.87
N ASN A 154 -0.05 11.86 -29.73
CA ASN A 154 -0.37 11.76 -31.15
C ASN A 154 0.27 12.92 -31.92
#